data_AF-A0A3R9WBH2-F1
#
_entry.id   AF-A0A3R9WBH2-F1
#
_cell.length_a   1.000
_cell.length_b   1.000
_cell.length_c   1.000
_cell.angle_alpha   90.00
_cell.angle_beta   90.00
_cell.angle_gamma   90.00
#
_symmetry.space_group_name_H-M   'P 1'
#
loop_
_entity.id
_entity.type
_entity.pdbx_description
1 polymer ?
#
loop_
_entity_poly.entity_id
_entity_poly.type
_entity_poly.pdbx_seq_one_letter_code
_entity_poly.pdbx_strand_id
1 'polypeptide(L)'
;HLPVARAVWRPRPDLRTSTEAWLTAGAPHHTVLTTALGGEELDDLAEMLRTELAVIDEDTTVRHFTRELRWNQAYHRLAQTL
;
A
#
# COMPACT_ATOMS: atom_id res chain seq x y z
N HIS A 1 -11.86 15.33 -26.21
CA HIS A 1 -12.91 15.58 -25.21
C HIS A 1 -12.96 14.37 -24.29
N LEU A 2 -12.77 14.53 -22.96
CA LEU A 2 -12.91 13.43 -21.99
C LEU A 2 -14.14 13.75 -21.12
N PRO A 3 -15.25 12.99 -21.23
CA PRO A 3 -16.55 13.40 -20.69
C PRO A 3 -16.73 13.10 -19.20
N VAL A 4 -15.65 12.78 -18.48
CA VAL A 4 -15.66 12.46 -17.05
C VAL A 4 -14.53 13.17 -16.33
N ALA A 5 -14.76 13.52 -15.06
CA ALA A 5 -13.72 14.04 -14.18
C ALA A 5 -12.60 12.99 -14.04
N ARG A 6 -11.37 13.46 -13.86
CA ARG A 6 -10.18 12.59 -13.76
C ARG A 6 -9.19 13.16 -12.75
N ALA A 7 -8.55 12.27 -12.01
CA ALA A 7 -7.37 12.58 -11.23
C ALA A 7 -6.14 12.04 -11.99
N VAL A 8 -5.05 12.80 -11.99
CA VAL A 8 -3.77 12.38 -12.57
C VAL A 8 -2.69 12.68 -11.53
N TRP A 9 -1.85 11.70 -11.27
CA TRP A 9 -0.76 11.81 -10.32
C TRP A 9 0.46 11.02 -10.81
N ARG A 10 1.61 11.32 -10.21
CA ARG A 10 2.83 10.51 -10.36
C ARG A 10 3.01 9.72 -9.06
N PRO A 11 2.86 8.39 -9.07
CA PRO A 11 3.10 7.59 -7.88
C PRO A 11 4.58 7.61 -7.52
N ARG A 12 4.87 7.50 -6.22
CA ARG A 12 6.21 7.26 -5.70
C ARG A 12 6.50 5.74 -5.65
N PRO A 13 7.77 5.32 -5.81
CA PRO A 13 8.91 6.16 -6.20
C PRO A 13 8.86 6.51 -7.70
N ASP A 14 8.28 5.62 -8.50
CA ASP A 14 8.02 5.78 -9.91
C ASP A 14 6.90 4.82 -10.35
N LEU A 15 6.34 5.04 -11.55
CA LEU A 15 5.23 4.25 -12.08
C LEU A 15 5.53 2.75 -12.16
N ARG A 16 6.76 2.35 -12.51
CA ARG A 16 7.11 0.93 -12.68
C ARG A 16 7.14 0.25 -11.31
N THR A 17 7.91 0.81 -10.38
CA THR A 17 8.11 0.24 -9.05
C THR A 17 6.80 0.22 -8.26
N SER A 18 6.03 1.30 -8.27
CA SER A 18 4.76 1.38 -7.54
C SER A 18 3.74 0.37 -8.07
N THR A 19 3.67 0.20 -9.40
CA THR A 19 2.74 -0.75 -10.03
C THR A 19 3.14 -2.18 -9.73
N GLU A 20 4.43 -2.51 -9.79
CA GLU A 20 4.91 -3.85 -9.48
C GLU A 20 4.69 -4.21 -8.01
N ALA A 21 4.96 -3.29 -7.08
CA ALA A 21 4.66 -3.47 -5.66
C ALA A 21 3.16 -3.66 -5.41
N TRP A 22 2.30 -2.84 -6.03
CA TRP A 22 0.84 -2.93 -5.91
C TRP A 22 0.31 -4.29 -6.38
N LEU A 23 0.78 -4.77 -7.54
CA LEU A 23 0.43 -6.09 -8.06
C LEU A 23 0.97 -7.22 -7.19
N THR A 24 2.19 -7.07 -6.66
CA THR A 24 2.81 -8.06 -5.76
C THR A 24 2.02 -8.22 -4.46
N ALA A 25 1.48 -7.13 -3.92
CA ALA A 25 0.59 -7.15 -2.75
C ALA A 25 -0.81 -7.72 -3.07
N GLY A 26 -1.16 -7.92 -4.33
CA GLY A 26 -2.51 -8.35 -4.73
C GLY A 26 -3.57 -7.26 -4.56
N ALA A 27 -3.19 -5.98 -4.60
CA ALA A 27 -4.07 -4.87 -4.30
C ALA A 27 -5.10 -4.58 -5.42
N PRO A 28 -6.29 -4.06 -5.08
CA PRO A 28 -7.40 -3.89 -6.03
C PRO A 28 -7.19 -2.74 -7.02
N HIS A 29 -8.01 -2.70 -8.08
CA HIS A 29 -8.03 -1.60 -9.05
C HIS A 29 -8.86 -0.39 -8.58
N HIS A 30 -9.86 -0.61 -7.72
CA HIS A 30 -10.60 0.46 -7.06
C HIS A 30 -9.83 0.93 -5.83
N THR A 31 -9.69 2.24 -5.70
CA THR A 31 -8.95 2.90 -4.62
C THR A 31 -9.77 4.07 -4.07
N VAL A 32 -9.37 4.55 -2.89
CA VAL A 32 -9.81 5.83 -2.35
C VAL A 32 -8.66 6.81 -2.53
N LEU A 33 -8.92 7.94 -3.19
CA LEU A 33 -7.97 9.05 -3.32
C LEU A 33 -8.28 10.11 -2.27
N THR A 34 -7.28 10.52 -1.50
CA THR A 34 -7.39 11.58 -0.49
C THR A 34 -6.25 12.60 -0.61
N THR A 35 -6.55 13.86 -0.32
CA THR A 35 -5.57 14.94 -0.12
C THR A 35 -5.61 15.51 1.30
N ALA A 36 -6.42 14.91 2.18
CA ALA A 36 -6.66 15.39 3.54
C ALA A 36 -5.97 14.51 4.61
N LEU A 37 -5.53 13.31 4.24
CA LEU A 37 -4.87 12.35 5.13
C LEU A 37 -3.48 12.02 4.58
N GLY A 38 -2.52 11.76 5.48
CA GLY A 38 -1.18 11.29 5.19
C GLY A 38 -0.97 9.80 5.51
N GLY A 39 0.29 9.39 5.57
CA GLY A 39 0.67 8.02 5.91
C GLY A 39 0.48 7.68 7.39
N GLU A 40 0.75 8.65 8.28
CA GLU A 40 0.64 8.49 9.73
C GLU A 40 -0.80 8.13 10.16
N GLU A 41 -1.81 8.81 9.62
CA GLU A 41 -3.20 8.50 9.97
C GLU A 41 -3.65 7.11 9.49
N LEU A 42 -3.05 6.60 8.40
CA LEU A 42 -3.33 5.25 7.91
C LEU A 42 -2.59 4.18 8.73
N ASP A 43 -1.41 4.49 9.25
CA ASP A 43 -0.64 3.62 10.15
C ASP A 43 -1.37 3.45 11.49
N ASP A 44 -1.78 4.56 12.11
CA ASP A 44 -2.59 4.57 13.32
C ASP A 44 -3.88 3.74 13.16
N LEU A 45 -4.59 3.92 12.03
CA LEU A 45 -5.80 3.17 11.74
C LEU A 45 -5.52 1.66 11.60
N ALA A 46 -4.45 1.30 10.92
CA ALA A 46 -4.07 -0.10 10.74
C ALA A 46 -3.71 -0.76 12.07
N GLU A 47 -3.01 -0.06 12.97
CA GLU A 47 -2.72 -0.53 14.32
C GLU A 47 -3.99 -0.74 15.14
N MET A 48 -4.89 0.27 15.19
CA MET A 48 -6.17 0.19 15.92
C MET A 48 -7.01 -1.00 15.45
N LEU A 49 -7.03 -1.27 14.14
CA LEU A 49 -7.77 -2.36 13.54
C LEU A 49 -6.99 -3.69 13.49
N ARG A 50 -5.73 -3.71 13.95
CA ARG A 50 -4.83 -4.86 13.89
C ARG A 50 -4.73 -5.47 12.48
N THR A 51 -4.73 -4.61 11.48
CA THR A 51 -4.69 -4.98 10.05
C THR A 51 -3.30 -4.72 9.50
N GLU A 52 -2.83 -5.57 8.58
CA GLU A 52 -1.57 -5.34 7.89
C GLU A 52 -1.61 -4.02 7.11
N LEU A 53 -0.59 -3.18 7.30
CA LEU A 53 -0.31 -2.04 6.42
C LEU A 53 0.96 -2.33 5.61
N ALA A 54 0.84 -2.22 4.28
CA ALA A 54 1.96 -2.29 3.35
C ALA A 54 2.09 -0.95 2.62
N VAL A 55 3.19 -0.23 2.87
CA VAL A 55 3.41 1.14 2.38
C VAL A 55 4.23 1.11 1.08
N ILE A 56 3.81 1.92 0.10
CA ILE A 56 4.56 2.18 -1.13
C ILE A 56 4.81 3.69 -1.22
N ASP A 57 6.08 4.07 -1.16
CA ASP A 57 6.57 5.45 -1.03
C ASP A 57 7.88 5.68 -1.80
N GLU A 58 8.58 6.79 -1.53
CA GLU A 58 9.87 7.13 -2.15
C GLU A 58 11.02 6.14 -1.91
N ASP A 59 11.02 5.42 -0.79
CA ASP A 59 12.11 4.51 -0.41
C ASP A 59 11.84 3.05 -0.83
N THR A 60 10.67 2.81 -1.40
CA THR A 60 10.23 1.49 -1.81
C THR A 60 11.12 0.90 -2.92
N THR A 61 11.61 -0.32 -2.68
CA THR A 61 12.14 -1.19 -3.76
C THR A 61 11.34 -2.49 -3.79
N VAL A 62 11.07 -3.02 -4.99
CA VAL A 62 10.28 -4.26 -5.15
C VAL A 62 10.84 -5.40 -4.29
N ARG A 63 12.17 -5.54 -4.26
CA ARG A 63 12.83 -6.59 -3.47
C ARG A 63 12.61 -6.40 -1.96
N HIS A 64 12.66 -5.18 -1.46
CA HIS A 64 12.43 -4.93 -0.03
C HIS A 64 10.97 -5.16 0.33
N PHE A 65 10.05 -4.57 -0.43
CA PHE A 65 8.61 -4.69 -0.24
C PHE A 65 8.14 -6.15 -0.27
N THR A 66 8.64 -6.96 -1.22
CA THR A 66 8.32 -8.40 -1.29
C THR A 66 8.78 -9.16 -0.03
N ARG A 67 9.89 -8.75 0.60
CA ARG A 67 10.34 -9.38 1.84
C ARG A 67 9.45 -8.98 3.01
N GLU A 68 9.06 -7.72 3.10
CA GLU A 68 8.15 -7.23 4.13
C GLU A 68 6.82 -7.97 4.10
N LEU A 69 6.19 -8.09 2.93
CA LEU A 69 4.95 -8.89 2.78
C LEU A 69 5.09 -10.32 3.30
N ARG A 70 6.25 -10.97 3.05
CA ARG A 70 6.49 -12.35 3.53
C ARG A 70 6.64 -12.40 5.05
N TRP A 71 7.33 -11.42 5.64
CA TRP A 71 7.49 -11.32 7.10
C TRP A 71 6.16 -11.02 7.77
N ASN A 72 5.40 -10.06 7.25
CA ASN A 72 4.07 -9.70 7.74
C ASN A 72 3.11 -10.88 7.66
N GLN A 73 3.09 -11.63 6.54
CA GLN A 73 2.27 -12.84 6.43
C GLN A 73 2.58 -13.87 7.54
N ALA A 74 3.86 -14.06 7.88
CA ALA A 74 4.22 -14.94 8.99
C ALA A 74 3.74 -14.38 10.34
N TYR A 75 3.98 -13.08 10.58
CA TYR A 75 3.55 -12.39 11.80
C TYR A 75 2.04 -12.46 11.99
N HIS A 76 1.25 -12.05 11.01
CA HIS A 76 -0.22 -12.03 11.11
C HIS A 76 -0.81 -13.44 11.26
N ARG A 77 -0.22 -14.47 10.63
CA ARG A 77 -0.63 -15.86 10.87
C ARG A 77 -0.36 -16.32 12.30
N LEU A 78 0.81 -15.99 12.85
CA LEU A 78 1.15 -16.32 14.24
C LEU A 78 0.25 -15.55 15.23
N ALA A 79 0.03 -14.27 15.00
CA ALA A 79 -0.81 -13.42 15.84
C ALA A 79 -2.30 -13.82 15.82
N GLN A 80 -2.80 -14.42 14.72
CA GLN A 80 -4.16 -14.96 14.64
C GLN A 80 -4.37 -16.25 15.45
N THR A 81 -3.29 -16.98 15.77
CA THR A 81 -3.34 -18.23 16.54
C THR A 81 -3.19 -18.05 18.05
N LEU A 82 -2.93 -16.83 18.50
CA LEU A 82 -2.88 -16.41 19.91
C LEU A 82 -4.19 -15.73 20.31
#